data_AF-B7IRZ4-F1
#
_entry.id   AF-B7IRZ4-F1
#
_cell.length_a   1.000
_cell.length_b   1.000
_cell.length_c   1.000
_cell.angle_alpha   90.00
_cell.angle_beta   90.00
_cell.angle_gamma   90.00
#
_symmetry.space_group_name_H-M   'P 1'
#
loop_
_entity.id
_entity.type
_entity.pdbx_description
1 polymer ?
#
loop_
_entity_poly.entity_id
_entity_poly.type
_entity_poly.pdbx_seq_one_letter_code
_entity_poly.pdbx_strand_id
1 'polypeptide(L)'
;MSIIRLFRDYIEEHHPHLAEKEWIVDIRTLSATMIQNEEVKAMIPNEIKDELKCWIFYYNGGVSNIVYLLQDKRGLLDIGMGLLKDGELVKPISFV
;
A
#
# COMPACT_ATOMS: atom_id res chain seq x y z
N MET A 1 -13.15 4.21 -6.86
CA MET A 1 -13.61 3.38 -5.71
C MET A 1 -13.05 4.02 -4.44
N SER A 2 -13.68 3.85 -3.26
CA SER A 2 -13.11 4.44 -2.02
C SER A 2 -11.85 3.68 -1.62
N ILE A 3 -10.75 4.39 -1.31
CA ILE A 3 -9.48 3.78 -0.88
C ILE A 3 -9.65 2.93 0.37
N ILE A 4 -10.50 3.37 1.30
CA ILE A 4 -10.82 2.59 2.51
C ILE A 4 -11.53 1.29 2.15
N ARG A 5 -12.42 1.31 1.14
CA ARG A 5 -13.10 0.11 0.68
C ARG A 5 -12.14 -0.85 0.00
N LEU A 6 -11.28 -0.35 -0.88
CA LEU A 6 -10.26 -1.14 -1.56
C LEU A 6 -9.32 -1.84 -0.56
N PHE A 7 -8.90 -1.12 0.48
CA PHE A 7 -8.13 -1.67 1.59
C PHE A 7 -8.91 -2.76 2.37
N ARG A 8 -10.19 -2.53 2.68
CA ARG A 8 -11.02 -3.51 3.40
C ARG A 8 -11.19 -4.79 2.59
N ASP A 9 -11.54 -4.67 1.31
CA ASP A 9 -11.71 -5.80 0.40
C ASP A 9 -10.41 -6.63 0.33
N TYR A 10 -9.25 -5.96 0.24
CA TYR A 10 -7.93 -6.62 0.25
C TYR A 10 -7.62 -7.39 1.53
N ILE A 11 -7.84 -6.77 2.69
CA ILE A 11 -7.57 -7.41 3.97
C ILE A 11 -8.51 -8.61 4.16
N GLU A 12 -9.80 -8.46 3.85
CA GLU A 12 -10.78 -9.54 4.01
C GLU A 12 -10.46 -10.72 3.10
N GLU A 13 -10.04 -10.47 1.85
CA GLU A 13 -9.73 -11.53 0.90
C GLU A 13 -8.38 -12.22 1.18
N HIS A 14 -7.33 -11.46 1.48
CA HIS A 14 -5.97 -11.99 1.53
C HIS A 14 -5.42 -12.18 2.94
N HIS A 15 -5.92 -11.42 3.92
CA HIS A 15 -5.41 -11.39 5.29
C HIS A 15 -6.55 -11.37 6.33
N PRO A 16 -7.51 -12.32 6.28
CA PRO A 16 -8.73 -12.26 7.10
C PRO A 16 -8.44 -12.21 8.62
N HIS A 17 -7.32 -12.78 9.06
CA HIS A 17 -6.84 -12.72 10.45
C HIS A 17 -6.48 -11.30 10.94
N LEU A 18 -6.39 -10.32 10.03
CA LEU A 18 -6.14 -8.92 10.32
C LEU A 18 -7.38 -8.02 10.14
N ALA A 19 -8.51 -8.56 9.67
CA ALA A 19 -9.70 -7.78 9.33
C ALA A 19 -10.28 -6.99 10.51
N GLU A 20 -10.26 -7.59 11.70
CA GLU A 20 -10.83 -7.01 12.93
C GLU A 20 -9.90 -6.03 13.65
N LYS A 21 -8.70 -5.76 13.11
CA LYS A 21 -7.78 -4.80 13.75
C LYS A 21 -8.33 -3.38 13.63
N GLU A 22 -8.04 -2.57 14.65
CA GLU A 22 -8.26 -1.13 14.62
C GLU A 22 -7.18 -0.46 13.78
N TRP A 23 -7.44 -0.39 12.49
CA TRP A 23 -6.53 0.21 11.52
C TRP A 23 -6.54 1.74 11.59
N ILE A 24 -5.34 2.30 11.58
CA ILE A 24 -5.01 3.70 11.48
C ILE A 24 -4.42 3.91 10.08
N VAL A 25 -4.72 5.06 9.47
CA VAL A 25 -4.21 5.43 8.16
C VAL A 25 -3.37 6.70 8.24
N ASP A 26 -2.18 6.64 7.67
CA ASP A 26 -1.32 7.79 7.39
C ASP A 26 -1.18 7.96 5.88
N ILE A 27 -1.11 9.20 5.41
CA ILE A 27 -1.07 9.53 3.99
C ILE A 27 0.18 10.36 3.73
N ARG A 28 1.04 9.89 2.84
CA ARG A 28 2.29 10.55 2.51
C ARG A 28 2.40 10.79 1.02
N THR A 29 3.06 11.88 0.68
CA THR A 29 3.59 12.10 -0.66
C THR A 29 5.08 11.80 -0.63
N LEU A 30 5.55 10.92 -1.50
CA LEU A 30 6.95 10.51 -1.56
C LEU A 30 7.40 10.31 -3.00
N SER A 31 8.67 10.59 -3.31
CA SER A 31 9.21 10.30 -4.63
C SER A 31 9.30 8.79 -4.83
N ALA A 32 8.93 8.31 -6.02
CA ALA A 32 9.10 6.91 -6.40
C ALA A 32 10.56 6.42 -6.20
N THR A 33 11.53 7.33 -6.35
CA THR A 33 12.96 7.05 -6.15
C THR A 33 13.36 6.80 -4.69
N MET A 34 12.55 7.24 -3.73
CA MET A 34 12.79 7.05 -2.29
C MET A 34 12.28 5.71 -1.75
N ILE A 35 11.56 4.94 -2.56
CA ILE A 35 11.10 3.59 -2.17
C ILE A 35 12.29 2.63 -2.21
N GLN A 36 12.64 2.09 -1.05
CA GLN A 36 13.78 1.18 -0.87
C GLN A 36 13.41 -0.29 -1.08
N ASN A 37 12.14 -0.66 -0.92
CA ASN A 37 11.70 -2.03 -1.18
C ASN A 37 11.61 -2.24 -2.70
N GLU A 38 12.51 -3.06 -3.24
CA GLU A 38 12.62 -3.29 -4.68
C GLU A 38 11.39 -3.98 -5.28
N GLU A 39 10.69 -4.83 -4.51
CA GLU A 39 9.46 -5.48 -4.98
C GLU A 39 8.31 -4.48 -5.11
N VAL A 40 8.17 -3.57 -4.13
CA VAL A 40 7.21 -2.46 -4.21
C VAL A 40 7.56 -1.54 -5.39
N LYS A 41 8.86 -1.28 -5.59
CA LYS A 41 9.35 -0.42 -6.68
C LYS A 41 9.06 -1.00 -8.06
N ALA A 42 9.16 -2.32 -8.21
CA ALA A 42 8.86 -3.02 -9.45
C ALA A 42 7.38 -2.92 -9.89
N MET A 43 6.48 -2.58 -8.97
CA MET A 43 5.05 -2.39 -9.27
C MET A 43 4.73 -0.99 -9.80
N ILE A 44 5.68 -0.04 -9.74
CA ILE A 44 5.44 1.33 -10.18
C ILE A 44 5.74 1.41 -11.68
N PRO A 45 4.77 1.85 -12.51
CA PRO A 45 5.00 2.07 -13.94
C PRO A 45 6.18 3.02 -14.18
N ASN A 46 6.99 2.71 -15.19
CA ASN A 46 8.20 3.47 -15.53
C ASN A 46 7.91 4.92 -15.94
N GLU A 47 6.68 5.20 -16.36
CA GLU A 47 6.17 6.53 -16.69
C GLU A 47 6.03 7.41 -15.45
N ILE A 48 5.83 6.80 -14.27
CA ILE A 48 5.65 7.50 -13.00
C ILE A 48 7.02 7.64 -12.33
N LYS A 49 7.74 8.71 -12.69
CA LYS A 49 9.10 9.00 -12.19
C LYS A 49 9.13 9.96 -11.00
N ASP A 50 8.02 10.64 -10.75
CA ASP A 50 7.95 11.75 -9.80
C ASP A 50 7.40 11.28 -8.43
N GLU A 51 6.45 12.04 -7.90
CA GLU A 51 5.84 11.81 -6.60
C GLU A 51 4.64 10.87 -6.71
N LEU A 52 4.50 10.04 -5.68
CA LEU A 52 3.40 9.12 -5.45
C LEU A 52 2.65 9.55 -4.21
N LYS A 53 1.36 9.24 -4.19
CA LYS A 53 0.58 9.27 -2.96
C LYS A 53 0.57 7.88 -2.37
N CYS A 54 1.15 7.72 -1.18
CA CYS A 54 1.23 6.47 -0.45
C CYS A 54 0.28 6.52 0.75
N TRP A 55 -0.64 5.58 0.79
CA TRP A 55 -1.51 5.33 1.93
C TRP A 55 -0.90 4.20 2.75
N ILE A 56 -0.68 4.44 4.03
CA ILE A 56 0.00 3.55 4.96
C ILE A 56 -1.02 3.17 6.03
N PHE A 57 -1.47 1.93 6.00
CA PHE A 57 -2.38 1.36 6.99
C PHE A 57 -1.59 0.56 8.00
N TYR A 58 -1.76 0.88 9.28
CA TYR A 58 -1.11 0.19 10.39
C TYR A 58 -2.06 0.09 11.60
N TYR A 59 -1.72 -0.70 12.61
CA TYR A 59 -2.50 -0.80 13.84
C TYR A 59 -1.57 -0.95 15.04
N ASN A 60 -2.09 -0.63 16.24
CA ASN A 60 -1.32 -0.75 17.47
C ASN A 60 -0.88 -2.20 17.72
N GLY A 61 0.42 -2.41 17.95
CA GLY A 61 1.02 -3.74 18.08
C GLY A 61 1.38 -4.42 16.75
N GLY A 62 1.07 -3.79 15.61
CA GLY A 62 1.41 -4.26 14.26
C GLY A 62 2.66 -3.61 13.68
N VAL A 63 3.68 -3.31 14.49
CA VAL A 63 4.87 -2.52 14.07
C VAL A 63 5.56 -3.11 12.84
N SER A 64 5.42 -4.42 12.62
CA SER A 64 5.94 -5.14 11.47
C SER A 64 4.94 -5.44 10.36
N ASN A 65 3.64 -5.15 10.53
CA ASN A 65 2.60 -5.42 9.54
C ASN A 65 1.98 -4.10 9.07
N ILE A 66 2.37 -3.67 7.88
CA ILE A 66 1.89 -2.43 7.27
C ILE A 66 1.29 -2.75 5.92
N VAL A 67 0.06 -2.32 5.66
CA VAL A 67 -0.45 -2.36 4.28
C VAL A 67 -0.16 -1.02 3.63
N TYR A 68 0.48 -1.05 2.47
CA TYR A 68 0.64 0.15 1.64
C TYR A 68 -0.34 0.10 0.48
N LEU A 69 -0.75 1.28 0.01
CA LEU A 69 -1.40 1.46 -1.27
C LEU A 69 -0.79 2.68 -1.96
N LEU A 70 -0.30 2.49 -3.17
CA LEU A 70 0.27 3.54 -4.01
C LEU A 70 -0.76 4.03 -5.01
N GLN A 71 -0.86 5.35 -5.13
CA GLN A 71 -1.55 6.02 -6.22
C GLN A 71 -0.60 7.00 -6.90
N ASP A 72 -0.97 7.42 -8.12
CA ASP A 72 -0.35 8.59 -8.72
C ASP A 72 -0.53 9.83 -7.80
N LYS A 73 0.29 10.87 -8.02
CA LYS A 73 0.25 12.11 -7.22
C LYS A 73 -1.16 12.70 -7.06
N ARG A 74 -2.02 12.56 -8.09
CA ARG A 74 -3.37 13.14 -8.10
C ARG A 74 -4.40 12.24 -7.41
N GLY A 75 -4.07 10.99 -7.08
CA GLY A 75 -4.98 10.01 -6.50
C GLY A 75 -6.07 9.55 -7.47
N LEU A 76 -5.80 9.62 -8.78
CA LEU A 76 -6.69 9.23 -9.86
C LEU A 76 -6.44 7.80 -10.33
N LEU A 77 -5.20 7.32 -10.23
CA LEU A 77 -4.79 5.98 -10.63
C LEU A 77 -4.25 5.23 -9.42
N ASP A 78 -4.92 4.13 -9.08
CA ASP A 78 -4.39 3.14 -8.14
C ASP A 78 -3.30 2.34 -8.86
N ILE A 79 -2.12 2.24 -8.25
CA ILE A 79 -0.94 1.60 -8.86
C ILE A 79 -0.79 0.18 -8.29
N GLY A 80 -0.69 0.10 -6.97
CA GLY A 80 -0.52 -1.19 -6.31
C GLY A 80 -0.77 -1.13 -4.81
N MET A 81 -1.02 -2.30 -4.24
CA MET A 81 -1.27 -2.47 -2.81
C MET A 81 -0.64 -3.77 -2.33
N GLY A 82 -0.22 -3.82 -1.08
CA GLY A 82 0.33 -5.04 -0.49
C GLY A 82 0.58 -4.92 1.00
N LEU A 83 0.68 -6.07 1.67
CA LEU A 83 1.13 -6.16 3.04
C LEU A 83 2.66 -6.23 3.04
N LEU A 84 3.31 -5.30 3.72
CA LEU A 84 4.69 -5.41 4.16
C LEU A 84 4.70 -6.06 5.54
N LYS A 85 5.22 -7.28 5.61
CA LYS A 85 5.41 -8.04 6.84
C LYS A 85 6.90 -8.19 7.10
N ASP A 86 7.40 -7.57 8.16
CA ASP A 86 8.83 -7.56 8.51
C ASP A 86 9.73 -7.08 7.33
N GLY A 87 9.19 -6.20 6.48
CA GLY A 87 9.85 -5.68 5.27
C GLY A 87 9.66 -6.54 4.02
N GLU A 88 9.13 -7.75 4.14
CA GLU A 88 8.82 -8.63 2.99
C GLU A 88 7.44 -8.30 2.41
N LEU A 89 7.33 -8.35 1.09
CA LEU A 89 6.09 -8.07 0.38
C LEU A 89 5.23 -9.33 0.29
N VAL A 90 4.03 -9.29 0.88
CA VAL A 90 3.10 -10.41 0.96
C VAL A 90 1.81 -10.08 0.23
N LYS A 91 1.41 -10.96 -0.70
CA LYS A 91 0.20 -10.82 -1.52
C LYS A 91 0.06 -9.43 -2.15
N PRO A 92 1.02 -9.00 -3.00
CA PRO A 92 0.88 -7.74 -3.72
C PRO A 92 -0.20 -7.83 -4.80
N ILE A 93 -0.89 -6.72 -5.04
CA ILE A 93 -1.82 -6.51 -6.15
C ILE A 93 -1.32 -5.34 -6.98
N SER A 94 -1.08 -5.58 -8.27
CA SER A 94 -0.93 -4.51 -9.27
C SER A 94 -2.29 -4.19 -9.88
N PHE A 95 -2.61 -2.91 -10.01
CA PHE A 95 -3.82 -2.44 -10.71
C PHE A 95 -3.53 -1.98 -12.14
N VAL A 96 -2.24 -1.91 -12.49
CA VAL A 96 -1.67 -1.48 -13.77
C VAL A 96 -0.92 -2.61 -14.43
#